data_AF-A0A351LYG8-F1
#
_entry.id   AF-A0A351LYG8-F1
#
_cell.length_a   1.000
_cell.length_b   1.000
_cell.length_c   1.000
_cell.angle_alpha   90.00
_cell.angle_beta   90.00
_cell.angle_gamma   90.00
#
_symmetry.space_group_name_H-M   'P 1'
#
loop_
_entity.id
_entity.type
_entity.pdbx_description
1 polymer ?
#
loop_
_entity_poly.entity_id
_entity_poly.type
_entity_poly.pdbx_seq_one_letter_code
_entity_poly.pdbx_strand_id
1 'polypeptide(L)' 'MKSTAQVVVIGGGVVGASVLYHLTRAGWTDVVLLERRELTAGSTWHAAGGMHTINGDP' A
#
# COMPACT_ATOMS: atom_id res chain seq x y z
N MET A 1 6.36 17.94 -10.06
CA MET A 1 6.56 16.57 -9.54
C MET A 1 7.83 16.58 -8.69
N LYS A 2 7.84 16.00 -7.50
CA LYS A 2 9.09 15.92 -6.73
C LYS A 2 10.06 14.97 -7.43
N SER A 3 11.33 15.33 -7.50
CA SER A 3 12.40 14.50 -8.07
C SER A 3 13.02 13.54 -7.05
N THR A 4 12.74 13.77 -5.77
CA THR A 4 13.19 12.96 -4.63
C THR A 4 12.02 12.69 -3.69
N ALA A 5 12.07 11.56 -2.99
CA ALA A 5 11.16 11.22 -1.91
C ALA A 5 11.93 10.40 -0.86
N GLN A 6 11.54 10.50 0.41
CA GLN A 6 12.10 9.65 1.47
C GLN A 6 11.74 8.17 1.24
N VAL A 7 10.51 7.91 0.77
CA VAL A 7 10.03 6.57 0.43
C VAL A 7 9.12 6.62 -0.80
N VAL A 8 9.30 5.66 -1.71
CA VAL A 8 8.39 5.43 -2.84
C VAL A 8 7.80 4.03 -2.74
N VAL A 9 6.48 3.94 -2.59
CA VAL A 9 5.71 2.69 -2.63
C VAL A 9 5.24 2.45 -4.06
N ILE A 10 5.63 1.32 -4.66
CA ILE A 10 5.26 0.96 -6.05
C ILE A 10 4.13 -0.08 -6.01
N GLY A 11 2.97 0.30 -6.53
CA GLY A 11 1.77 -0.52 -6.58
C GLY A 11 0.66 -0.02 -5.65
N GLY A 12 -0.48 0.34 -6.23
CA GLY A 12 -1.68 0.87 -5.58
C GLY A 12 -2.72 -0.19 -5.21
N GLY A 13 -2.28 -1.44 -5.00
CA GLY A 13 -3.13 -2.48 -4.40
C GLY A 13 -3.29 -2.31 -2.89
N VAL A 14 -4.10 -3.15 -2.25
CA VAL A 14 -4.40 -3.07 -0.80
C VAL A 14 -3.15 -3.03 0.08
N VAL A 15 -2.11 -3.80 -0.28
CA VAL A 15 -0.83 -3.84 0.46
C VAL A 15 -0.09 -2.51 0.35
N GLY A 16 0.06 -1.97 -0.86
CA GLY A 16 0.80 -0.71 -1.06
C GLY A 16 0.09 0.49 -0.42
N ALA A 17 -1.24 0.56 -0.53
CA ALA A 17 -2.04 1.56 0.16
C ALA A 17 -1.91 1.45 1.70
N SER A 18 -1.92 0.22 2.23
CA SER A 18 -1.71 -0.04 3.66
C SER A 18 -0.33 0.42 4.14
N VAL A 19 0.74 0.11 3.39
CA VAL A 19 2.10 0.57 3.70
C VAL A 19 2.18 2.10 3.71
N LEU A 20 1.65 2.78 2.68
CA LEU A 20 1.60 4.24 2.64
C LEU A 20 0.87 4.83 3.85
N TYR A 21 -0.31 4.28 4.18
CA TYR A 21 -1.10 4.71 5.32
C TYR A 21 -0.34 4.54 6.64
N HIS A 22 0.26 3.38 6.88
CA HIS A 22 0.95 3.12 8.14
C HIS A 22 2.26 3.91 8.29
N LEU A 23 2.99 4.15 7.19
CA LEU A 23 4.17 5.02 7.21
C LEU A 23 3.78 6.45 7.60
N THR A 24 2.78 7.02 6.91
CA THR A 24 2.31 8.38 7.20
C THR A 24 1.72 8.50 8.61
N ARG A 25 0.98 7.48 9.08
CA ARG A 25 0.48 7.41 10.46
C ARG A 25 1.60 7.34 11.51
N ALA A 26 2.72 6.70 11.18
CA ALA A 26 3.90 6.64 12.03
C ALA A 26 4.73 7.94 12.01
N GLY A 27 4.23 9.00 11.36
CA GLY A 27 4.88 10.31 11.31
C GLY A 27 5.89 10.47 10.18
N TRP A 28 6.00 9.49 9.26
CA TRP A 28 6.87 9.65 8.11
C TRP A 28 6.28 10.68 7.15
N THR A 29 7.11 11.64 6.78
CA THR A 29 6.79 12.65 5.78
C THR A 29 7.45 12.31 4.44
N ASP A 30 6.96 12.89 3.34
CA ASP A 30 7.53 12.69 2.00
C ASP A 30 7.52 11.24 1.50
N VAL A 31 6.38 10.58 1.71
CA VAL A 31 6.09 9.23 1.20
C VAL A 31 5.19 9.35 -0.03
N VAL A 32 5.60 8.74 -1.15
CA VAL A 32 4.88 8.78 -2.41
C VAL A 32 4.41 7.37 -2.79
N LEU A 33 3.18 7.23 -3.28
CA LEU A 33 2.70 6.00 -3.92
C LEU A 33 2.60 6.20 -5.42
N LEU A 34 3.17 5.29 -6.19
CA LEU A 34 3.08 5.25 -7.64
C LEU A 34 2.31 4.01 -8.08
N GLU A 35 1.23 4.22 -8.83
CA GLU A 35 0.42 3.18 -9.45
C GLU A 35 0.46 3.32 -10.97
N ARG A 36 0.50 2.20 -11.68
CA ARG A 36 0.57 2.15 -13.14
C ARG A 36 -0.74 2.59 -13.79
N ARG A 37 -1.89 2.26 -13.19
CA ARG A 37 -3.23 2.63 -13.67
C ARG A 37 -3.99 3.40 -12.59
N GLU A 38 -5.05 2.80 -12.06
CA GLU A 38 -5.85 3.29 -10.94
C GLU A 38 -5.64 2.40 -9.71
N LEU A 39 -5.99 2.93 -8.54
CA LEU A 39 -5.92 2.16 -7.30
C LEU A 39 -6.73 0.87 -7.44
N THR A 40 -6.24 -0.21 -6.82
CA THR A 40 -6.87 -1.54 -6.79
C THR A 40 -6.90 -2.32 -8.12
N ALA A 41 -6.46 -1.75 -9.24
CA ALA A 41 -6.54 -2.36 -10.59
C ALA A 41 -5.73 -3.67 -10.81
N GLY A 42 -5.05 -4.17 -9.77
CA GLY A 42 -4.40 -5.48 -9.72
C GLY A 42 -5.32 -6.54 -9.12
N SER A 43 -4.78 -7.42 -8.27
CA SER A 43 -5.57 -8.50 -7.66
C SER A 43 -6.62 -8.04 -6.64
N THR A 44 -6.49 -6.81 -6.13
CA THR A 44 -7.34 -6.28 -5.07
C THR A 44 -8.81 -6.14 -5.49
N TRP A 45 -9.10 -5.60 -6.67
CA TRP A 45 -10.51 -5.32 -7.05
C TRP A 45 -11.37 -6.59 -7.18
N HIS A 46 -10.77 -7.72 -7.57
CA HIS A 46 -11.49 -8.98 -7.78
C HIS A 46 -11.31 -9.97 -6.62
N ALA A 47 -10.73 -9.54 -5.51
CA ALA A 47 -10.59 -10.40 -4.33
C ALA A 47 -11.94 -10.58 -3.64
N ALA A 48 -12.25 -11.80 -3.19
CA ALA A 48 -13.47 -12.08 -2.41
C ALA A 48 -13.44 -11.50 -0.97
N GLY A 49 -12.31 -10.95 -0.53
CA GLY A 49 -12.17 -10.33 0.79
C GLY A 49 -11.95 -11.31 1.96
N GLY A 50 -11.69 -12.60 1.69
CA GLY A 50 -11.39 -13.58 2.73
C GLY A 50 -10.07 -13.26 3.47
N MET A 51 -10.10 -13.28 4.80
CA MET A 51 -8.94 -13.04 5.65
C MET A 51 -8.79 -14.21 6.63
N HIS A 52 -7.70 -14.97 6.48
CA HIS A 52 -7.40 -16.12 7.33
C HIS A 52 -6.00 -15.95 7.92
N THR A 53 -5.92 -15.93 9.25
CA THR A 53 -4.66 -15.91 9.97
C THR A 53 -4.08 -17.32 10.00
N ILE A 54 -3.20 -17.63 9.06
CA ILE A 54 -2.59 -18.96 8.93
C ILE A 54 -1.42 -19.18 9.90
N ASN A 55 -0.94 -18.14 10.60
CA ASN A 55 0.16 -18.18 11.57
C ASN A 55 -0.02 -17.14 12.69
N GLY A 56 -1.22 -17.02 13.28
CA GLY A 56 -1.41 -16.14 14.44
C GLY A 56 -0.72 -16.76 15.66
N ASP A 57 0.38 -16.16 16.13
CA ASP A 57 0.86 -16.41 17.50
C ASP A 57 -0.29 -16.07 18.48
N PRO A 58 -0.48 -16.87 19.56
CA PRO A 58 -1.58 -16.70 20.52
C PRO A 58 -1.58 -15.36 21.25
#